data_AF-A0A934H1S9-F1
#
_entry.id   AF-A0A934H1S9-F1
#
_cell.length_a   1.000
_cell.length_b   1.000
_cell.length_c   1.000
_cell.angle_alpha   90.00
_cell.angle_beta   90.00
_cell.angle_gamma   90.00
#
_symmetry.space_group_name_H-M   'P 1'
#
loop_
_entity.id
_entity.type
_entity.pdbx_description
1 polymer ?
#
loop_
_entity_poly.entity_id
_entity_poly.type
_entity_poly.pdbx_seq_one_letter_code
_entity_poly.pdbx_strand_id
1 'polypeptide(L)'
;MELGSFFLALAVFLAVGLYVGQPFFERGGRRRSSAEAHEVSALMAERDRVVNALQELDFDFQLNKIPAEDYPAQRAELLKKGADVLKQLDALAPATTNGKATVDRIESAVAARRADLSNAPIAVRTDDDVEALIATRRKARKDKSGGFCPRCGKPALASDRFCPHCGKSIA
;
A
#
# COMPACT_ATOMS: atom_id res chain seq x y z
N MET A 1 -27.11 -20.29 -60.06
CA MET A 1 -27.68 -19.58 -58.90
C MET A 1 -27.68 -20.42 -57.63
N GLU A 2 -27.64 -21.76 -57.73
CA GLU A 2 -27.57 -22.70 -56.59
C GLU A 2 -26.31 -22.60 -55.72
N LEU A 3 -25.14 -22.31 -56.32
CA LEU A 3 -23.87 -22.29 -55.58
C LEU A 3 -23.85 -21.18 -54.51
N GLY A 4 -24.40 -20.01 -54.81
CA GLY A 4 -24.42 -18.87 -53.90
C GLY A 4 -25.32 -19.07 -52.69
N SER A 5 -26.49 -19.71 -52.87
CA SER A 5 -27.39 -20.01 -51.76
C SER A 5 -26.80 -21.07 -50.82
N PHE A 6 -26.08 -22.05 -51.36
CA PHE A 6 -25.39 -23.06 -50.57
C PHE A 6 -24.31 -22.46 -49.66
N PHE A 7 -23.47 -21.56 -50.19
CA PHE A 7 -22.45 -20.87 -49.38
C PHE A 7 -23.07 -19.98 -48.29
N LEU A 8 -24.18 -19.30 -48.60
CA LEU A 8 -24.88 -18.45 -47.64
C LEU A 8 -25.49 -19.29 -46.51
N ALA A 9 -26.14 -20.42 -46.84
CA ALA A 9 -26.67 -21.34 -45.85
C ALA A 9 -25.58 -21.93 -44.96
N LEU A 10 -24.44 -22.32 -45.54
CA LEU A 10 -23.31 -22.87 -44.79
C LEU A 10 -22.66 -21.83 -43.85
N ALA A 11 -22.54 -20.57 -44.29
CA ALA A 11 -22.02 -19.49 -43.45
C ALA A 11 -22.93 -19.19 -42.25
N VAL A 12 -24.24 -19.13 -42.47
CA VAL A 12 -25.23 -18.94 -41.39
C VAL A 12 -25.20 -20.13 -40.42
N PHE A 13 -25.14 -21.36 -40.94
CA PHE A 13 -25.07 -22.55 -40.11
C PHE A 13 -23.81 -22.58 -39.23
N LEU A 14 -22.65 -22.22 -39.77
CA LEU A 14 -21.40 -22.08 -39.01
C LEU A 14 -21.48 -20.97 -37.95
N ALA A 15 -22.06 -19.81 -38.29
CA ALA A 15 -22.22 -18.71 -37.34
C ALA A 15 -23.14 -19.10 -36.17
N VAL A 16 -24.28 -19.74 -36.45
CA VAL A 16 -25.19 -20.25 -35.42
C VAL A 16 -24.52 -21.35 -34.61
N GLY A 17 -23.80 -22.27 -35.25
CA GLY A 17 -23.05 -23.34 -34.58
C GLY A 17 -21.98 -22.79 -33.63
N LEU A 18 -21.22 -21.77 -34.05
CA LEU A 18 -20.25 -21.08 -33.20
C LEU A 18 -20.92 -20.35 -32.03
N TYR A 19 -22.02 -19.63 -32.28
CA TYR A 19 -22.75 -18.91 -31.24
C TYR A 19 -23.33 -19.85 -30.17
N VAL A 20 -23.91 -20.98 -30.58
CA VAL A 20 -24.45 -22.00 -29.67
C VAL A 20 -23.35 -22.83 -29.00
N GLY A 21 -22.21 -23.00 -29.66
CA GLY A 21 -21.02 -23.70 -29.12
C GLY A 21 -20.17 -22.86 -28.16
N GLN A 22 -20.19 -21.53 -28.30
CA GLN A 22 -19.47 -20.58 -27.44
C GLN A 22 -19.65 -20.83 -25.92
N PRO A 23 -20.86 -21.07 -25.38
CA PRO A 23 -21.03 -21.36 -23.94
C PRO A 23 -20.36 -22.67 -23.50
N PHE A 24 -20.07 -23.61 -24.39
CA PHE A 24 -19.34 -24.83 -24.05
C PHE A 24 -17.83 -24.58 -23.89
N PHE A 25 -17.25 -23.67 -24.68
CA PHE A 25 -15.83 -23.30 -24.58
C PHE A 25 -15.56 -22.30 -23.44
N GLU A 26 -16.49 -21.40 -23.14
CA GLU A 26 -16.34 -20.38 -22.07
C GLU A 26 -16.59 -20.92 -20.64
N ARG A 27 -17.19 -22.10 -20.49
CA ARG A 27 -17.47 -22.73 -19.17
C ARG A 27 -16.21 -22.91 -18.33
N GLY A 28 -15.05 -23.15 -18.96
CA GLY A 28 -13.77 -23.33 -18.26
C GLY A 28 -13.33 -22.05 -17.53
N GLY A 29 -13.38 -20.90 -18.20
CA GLY A 29 -13.03 -19.60 -17.61
C GLY A 29 -14.07 -19.11 -16.60
N ARG A 30 -15.36 -19.29 -16.91
CA ARG A 30 -16.46 -18.82 -16.04
C ARG A 30 -16.57 -19.63 -14.74
N ARG A 31 -16.29 -20.94 -14.74
CA ARG A 31 -16.19 -21.73 -13.51
C ARG A 31 -15.00 -21.34 -12.65
N ARG A 32 -13.82 -21.10 -13.24
CA ARG A 32 -12.64 -20.64 -12.48
C ARG A 32 -12.88 -19.28 -11.83
N SER A 33 -13.39 -18.31 -12.59
CA SER A 33 -13.74 -16.99 -12.06
C SER A 33 -14.80 -17.05 -10.96
N SER A 34 -15.80 -17.94 -11.11
CA SER A 34 -16.80 -18.16 -10.06
C SER A 34 -16.21 -18.80 -8.80
N ALA A 35 -15.28 -19.75 -8.94
CA ALA A 35 -14.61 -20.38 -7.81
C ALA A 35 -13.73 -19.38 -7.05
N GLU A 36 -12.92 -18.58 -7.76
CA GLU A 36 -12.11 -17.49 -7.18
C GLU A 36 -13.00 -16.47 -6.44
N ALA A 37 -14.13 -16.07 -7.04
CA ALA A 37 -15.06 -15.15 -6.39
C ALA A 37 -15.67 -15.74 -5.10
N HIS A 38 -15.95 -17.05 -5.08
CA HIS A 38 -16.42 -17.74 -3.86
C HIS A 38 -15.33 -17.80 -2.79
N GLU A 39 -14.08 -18.09 -3.16
CA GLU A 39 -12.93 -18.10 -2.24
C GLU A 39 -12.71 -16.71 -1.62
N VAL A 40 -12.72 -15.64 -2.43
CA VAL A 40 -12.60 -14.26 -1.93
C VAL A 40 -13.74 -13.92 -0.97
N SER A 41 -14.98 -14.31 -1.30
CA SER A 41 -16.15 -14.08 -0.44
C SER A 41 -16.02 -14.81 0.89
N ALA A 42 -15.52 -16.06 0.87
CA ALA A 42 -15.29 -16.84 2.08
C ALA A 42 -14.22 -16.20 2.98
N LEU A 43 -13.11 -15.73 2.40
CA LEU A 43 -12.05 -15.05 3.14
C LEU A 43 -12.50 -13.69 3.69
N MET A 44 -13.33 -12.95 2.96
CA MET A 44 -13.92 -11.70 3.46
C MET A 44 -14.81 -11.95 4.69
N ALA A 45 -15.61 -13.01 4.67
CA ALA A 45 -16.42 -13.40 5.81
C ALA A 45 -15.55 -13.83 7.01
N GLU A 46 -14.45 -14.54 6.77
CA GLU A 46 -13.51 -14.91 7.84
C GLU A 46 -12.83 -13.68 8.45
N ARG A 47 -12.47 -12.69 7.64
CA ARG A 47 -11.96 -11.40 8.12
C ARG A 47 -12.96 -10.71 9.04
N ASP A 48 -14.24 -10.64 8.65
CA ASP A 48 -15.29 -10.03 9.48
C ASP A 48 -15.47 -10.80 10.81
N ARG A 49 -15.38 -12.14 10.79
CA ARG A 49 -15.43 -12.96 12.02
C ARG A 49 -14.27 -12.65 12.96
N VAL A 50 -13.04 -12.58 12.46
CA VAL A 50 -11.85 -12.28 13.29
C VAL A 50 -11.94 -10.87 13.87
N VAL A 51 -12.41 -9.89 13.10
CA VAL A 51 -12.62 -8.51 13.57
C VAL A 51 -13.65 -8.47 14.70
N ASN A 52 -14.79 -9.14 14.53
CA ASN A 52 -15.81 -9.21 15.57
C ASN A 52 -15.29 -9.91 16.83
N ALA A 53 -14.54 -11.00 16.69
CA ALA A 53 -13.94 -11.71 17.82
C ALA A 53 -12.91 -10.85 18.58
N LEU A 54 -12.09 -10.07 17.89
CA LEU A 54 -11.18 -9.11 18.52
C LEU A 54 -11.95 -8.04 19.29
N GLN A 55 -13.01 -7.51 18.70
CA GLN A 55 -13.84 -6.50 19.34
C GLN A 55 -14.55 -7.04 20.59
N GLU A 56 -15.08 -8.25 20.54
CA GLU A 56 -15.70 -8.92 21.69
C GLU A 56 -14.68 -9.19 22.80
N LEU A 57 -13.48 -9.68 22.45
CA LEU A 57 -12.38 -9.87 23.41
C LEU A 57 -11.99 -8.57 24.10
N ASP A 58 -11.84 -7.48 23.33
CA ASP A 58 -11.50 -6.16 23.86
C ASP A 58 -12.60 -5.63 24.80
N PHE A 59 -13.89 -5.87 24.49
CA PHE A 59 -14.99 -5.52 25.37
C PHE A 59 -15.02 -6.36 26.65
N ASP A 60 -14.81 -7.67 26.56
CA ASP A 60 -14.81 -8.54 27.73
C ASP A 60 -13.66 -8.20 28.68
N PHE A 61 -12.50 -7.79 28.15
CA PHE A 61 -11.42 -7.25 28.97
C PHE A 61 -11.79 -5.91 29.61
N GLN A 62 -12.39 -4.96 28.87
CA GLN A 62 -12.86 -3.68 29.43
C GLN A 62 -13.91 -3.85 30.53
N LEU A 63 -14.74 -4.90 30.42
CA LEU A 63 -15.75 -5.26 31.42
C LEU A 63 -15.18 -6.10 32.58
N ASN A 64 -13.85 -6.29 32.65
CA ASN A 64 -13.17 -7.12 33.65
C ASN A 64 -13.67 -8.58 33.70
N LYS A 65 -14.22 -9.12 32.61
CA LYS A 65 -14.59 -10.53 32.52
C LYS A 65 -13.38 -11.44 32.30
N ILE A 66 -12.31 -10.89 31.72
CA ILE A 66 -11.10 -11.62 31.38
C ILE A 66 -9.93 -11.05 32.20
N PRO A 67 -9.11 -11.90 32.84
CA PRO A 67 -7.90 -11.47 33.54
C PRO A 67 -6.90 -10.79 32.59
N ALA A 68 -6.14 -9.82 33.12
CA ALA A 68 -5.09 -9.12 32.35
C ALA A 68 -3.93 -10.05 31.92
N GLU A 69 -3.82 -11.22 32.54
CA GLU A 69 -2.81 -12.24 32.26
C GLU A 69 -3.11 -12.99 30.95
N ASP A 70 -4.40 -13.26 30.68
CA ASP A 70 -4.84 -14.08 29.56
C ASP A 70 -5.15 -13.27 28.29
N TYR A 71 -5.59 -12.02 28.46
CA TYR A 71 -5.93 -11.10 27.37
C TYR A 71 -4.82 -10.94 26.31
N PRO A 72 -3.55 -10.66 26.64
CA PRO A 72 -2.52 -10.39 25.63
C PRO A 72 -2.22 -11.62 24.76
N ALA A 73 -2.27 -12.82 25.34
CA ALA A 73 -2.04 -14.06 24.59
C ALA A 73 -3.16 -14.33 23.58
N GLN A 74 -4.42 -14.23 24.02
CA GLN A 74 -5.60 -14.45 23.16
C GLN A 74 -5.67 -13.41 22.03
N ARG A 75 -5.38 -12.14 22.35
CA ARG A 75 -5.38 -11.06 21.36
C ARG A 75 -4.29 -11.25 20.30
N ALA A 76 -3.10 -11.68 20.71
CA ALA A 76 -2.01 -11.96 19.77
C ALA A 76 -2.36 -13.10 18.80
N GLU A 77 -3.06 -14.14 19.26
CA GLU A 77 -3.51 -15.24 18.41
C GLU A 77 -4.53 -14.76 17.36
N LEU A 78 -5.54 -13.99 17.77
CA LEU A 78 -6.54 -13.44 16.86
C LEU A 78 -5.93 -12.46 15.84
N LEU A 79 -4.99 -11.62 16.28
CA LEU A 79 -4.27 -10.72 15.38
C LEU A 79 -3.46 -11.49 14.33
N LYS A 80 -2.80 -12.58 14.74
CA LYS A 80 -2.07 -13.44 13.80
C LYS A 80 -3.01 -14.06 12.77
N LYS A 81 -4.15 -14.62 13.21
CA LYS A 81 -5.18 -15.15 12.29
C LYS A 81 -5.68 -14.09 11.32
N GLY A 82 -5.95 -12.88 11.81
CA GLY A 82 -6.37 -11.75 10.96
C GLY A 82 -5.33 -11.36 9.92
N ALA A 83 -4.06 -11.31 10.30
CA ALA A 83 -2.95 -11.03 9.38
C ALA A 83 -2.81 -12.12 8.30
N ASP A 84 -2.98 -13.39 8.66
CA ASP A 84 -2.92 -14.51 7.72
C ASP A 84 -4.07 -14.45 6.70
N VAL A 85 -5.30 -14.15 7.13
CA VAL A 85 -6.46 -13.98 6.23
C VAL A 85 -6.26 -12.78 5.29
N LEU A 86 -5.76 -11.65 5.79
CA LEU A 86 -5.46 -10.49 4.95
C LEU A 86 -4.41 -10.80 3.89
N LYS A 87 -3.36 -11.55 4.24
CA LYS A 87 -2.34 -11.99 3.29
C LYS A 87 -2.91 -12.89 2.19
N GLN A 88 -3.88 -13.75 2.51
CA GLN A 88 -4.57 -14.58 1.53
C GLN A 88 -5.47 -13.74 0.60
N LEU A 89 -6.17 -12.74 1.14
CA LEU A 89 -6.95 -11.79 0.36
C LEU A 89 -6.06 -10.98 -0.58
N ASP A 90 -4.89 -10.50 -0.13
CA ASP A 90 -3.95 -9.76 -0.97
C ASP A 90 -3.37 -10.62 -2.10
N ALA A 91 -3.22 -11.93 -1.89
CA ALA A 91 -2.74 -12.85 -2.92
C ALA A 91 -3.80 -13.12 -4.02
N LEU A 92 -5.09 -13.12 -3.64
CA LEU A 92 -6.22 -13.35 -4.55
C LEU A 92 -6.76 -12.07 -5.16
N ALA A 93 -6.56 -10.93 -4.51
CA ALA A 93 -6.88 -9.64 -5.07
C ALA A 93 -6.01 -9.48 -6.33
N PRO A 94 -6.59 -9.43 -7.54
CA PRO A 94 -5.81 -9.06 -8.70
C PRO A 94 -5.25 -7.69 -8.37
N ALA A 95 -3.91 -7.58 -8.33
CA ALA A 95 -3.23 -6.31 -8.11
C ALA A 95 -3.95 -5.30 -8.99
N THR A 96 -4.71 -4.41 -8.36
CA THR A 96 -5.51 -3.44 -9.09
C THR A 96 -4.55 -2.83 -10.10
N THR A 97 -4.94 -2.75 -11.37
CA THR A 97 -4.05 -2.32 -12.46
C THR A 97 -3.33 -1.00 -12.11
N ASN A 98 -3.94 -0.19 -11.23
CA ASN A 98 -3.36 0.98 -10.61
C ASN A 98 -2.29 0.71 -9.54
N GLY A 99 -2.48 -0.27 -8.66
CA GLY A 99 -1.55 -0.64 -7.58
C GLY A 99 -0.23 -1.22 -8.10
N LYS A 100 -0.27 -2.08 -9.12
CA LYS A 100 0.96 -2.60 -9.74
C LYS A 100 1.73 -1.50 -10.46
N ALA A 101 1.02 -0.67 -11.23
CA ALA A 101 1.62 0.46 -11.93
C ALA A 101 2.20 1.53 -10.97
N THR A 102 1.59 1.77 -9.80
CA THR A 102 2.17 2.66 -8.79
C THR A 102 3.39 2.06 -8.11
N VAL A 103 3.37 0.76 -7.78
CA VAL A 103 4.53 0.05 -7.21
C VAL A 103 5.71 0.09 -8.17
N ASP A 104 5.50 -0.25 -9.44
CA ASP A 104 6.55 -0.23 -10.48
C ASP A 104 7.16 1.18 -10.64
N ARG A 105 6.32 2.23 -10.61
CA ARG A 105 6.80 3.63 -10.65
C ARG A 105 7.66 3.97 -9.43
N ILE A 106 7.25 3.57 -8.23
CA ILE A 106 8.01 3.83 -7.00
C ILE A 106 9.35 3.11 -7.05
N GLU A 107 9.37 1.83 -7.45
CA GLU A 107 10.60 1.05 -7.56
C GLU A 107 11.57 1.67 -8.56
N SER A 108 11.08 2.13 -9.71
CA SER A 108 11.92 2.82 -10.70
C SER A 108 12.52 4.13 -10.17
N ALA A 109 11.74 4.92 -9.41
CA ALA A 109 12.22 6.17 -8.81
C ALA A 109 13.26 5.92 -7.70
N VAL A 110 13.08 4.86 -6.90
CA VAL A 110 14.05 4.45 -5.88
C VAL A 110 15.32 3.90 -6.51
N ALA A 111 15.21 3.11 -7.57
CA ALA A 111 16.36 2.58 -8.31
C ALA A 111 17.18 3.72 -8.94
N ALA A 112 16.53 4.70 -9.56
CA ALA A 112 17.19 5.91 -10.09
C ALA A 112 17.93 6.66 -8.97
N ARG A 113 17.26 6.90 -7.83
CA ARG A 113 17.89 7.57 -6.69
C ARG A 113 19.06 6.80 -6.09
N ARG A 114 18.99 5.46 -6.06
CA ARG A 114 20.11 4.62 -5.62
C ARG A 114 21.27 4.67 -6.61
N ALA A 115 20.99 4.67 -7.92
CA ALA A 115 22.00 4.81 -8.96
C ALA A 115 22.72 6.17 -8.87
N ASP A 116 21.97 7.25 -8.64
CA ASP A 116 22.53 8.59 -8.42
C ASP A 116 23.43 8.63 -7.17
N LEU A 117 23.01 7.97 -6.08
CA LEU A 117 23.79 7.87 -4.85
C LEU A 117 25.02 6.96 -4.98
N SER A 118 24.97 5.91 -5.81
CA SER A 118 26.13 5.05 -6.08
C SER A 118 27.13 5.65 -7.04
N ASN A 119 26.68 6.52 -7.96
CA ASN A 119 27.54 7.28 -8.86
C ASN A 119 28.09 8.56 -8.23
N ALA A 120 27.46 9.05 -7.16
CA ALA A 120 28.07 10.07 -6.32
C ALA A 120 29.32 9.46 -5.66
N PRO A 121 30.52 10.07 -5.82
CA PRO A 121 31.70 9.57 -5.14
C PRO A 121 31.41 9.52 -3.65
N ILE A 122 31.54 8.33 -3.05
CA ILE A 122 31.61 8.15 -1.60
C ILE A 122 32.95 8.76 -1.17
N ALA A 123 33.03 10.09 -1.19
CA ALA A 123 34.03 10.77 -0.42
C ALA A 123 33.73 10.40 1.03
N VAL A 124 34.67 9.72 1.69
CA VAL A 124 34.71 9.68 3.15
C VAL A 124 34.87 11.13 3.55
N ARG A 125 33.74 11.80 3.79
CA ARG A 125 33.72 13.18 4.24
C ARG A 125 34.14 13.13 5.68
N THR A 126 35.28 13.72 5.98
CA THR A 126 35.66 13.94 7.36
C THR A 126 34.61 14.83 8.03
N ASP A 127 34.54 14.80 9.35
CA ASP A 127 33.60 15.65 10.09
C ASP A 127 33.78 17.13 9.69
N ASP A 128 35.03 17.54 9.46
CA ASP A 128 35.41 18.88 8.96
C ASP A 128 34.81 19.22 7.57
N ASP A 129 34.79 18.26 6.64
CA ASP A 129 34.19 18.46 5.32
C ASP A 129 32.67 18.64 5.43
N VAL A 130 32.04 17.88 6.33
CA VAL A 130 30.61 17.97 6.60
C VAL A 130 30.29 19.32 7.26
N GLU A 131 31.07 19.77 8.24
CA GLU A 131 30.91 21.08 8.87
C GLU A 131 31.08 22.23 7.86
N ALA A 132 32.06 22.14 6.95
CA ALA A 132 32.25 23.12 5.89
C ALA A 132 31.04 23.19 4.93
N LEU A 133 30.43 22.04 4.60
CA LEU A 133 29.24 21.97 3.75
C LEU A 133 27.98 22.47 4.47
N ILE A 134 27.86 22.24 5.77
CA ILE A 134 26.79 22.79 6.59
C ILE A 134 26.97 24.32 6.68
N ALA A 135 28.19 24.81 6.89
CA ALA A 135 28.50 26.23 6.95
C ALA A 135 28.21 26.95 5.63
N THR A 136 28.57 26.36 4.49
CA THR A 136 28.25 26.92 3.16
C THR A 136 26.74 26.95 2.91
N ARG A 137 26.00 25.89 3.26
CA ARG A 137 24.53 25.89 3.18
C ARG A 137 23.88 26.91 4.13
N ARG A 138 24.39 27.06 5.35
CA ARG A 138 23.93 28.10 6.30
C ARG A 138 24.20 29.51 5.78
N LYS A 139 25.37 29.73 5.15
CA LYS A 139 25.71 31.00 4.49
C LYS A 139 24.84 31.28 3.25
N ALA A 140 24.43 30.24 2.52
CA ALA A 140 23.54 30.38 1.38
C ALA A 140 22.11 30.76 1.80
N ARG A 141 21.64 30.23 2.95
CA ARG A 141 20.43 30.69 3.63
C ARG A 141 20.71 31.97 4.43
N LYS A 142 20.95 33.11 3.77
CA LYS A 142 20.97 34.43 4.43
C LYS A 142 19.56 34.86 4.85
N ASP A 143 18.85 34.04 5.61
CA ASP A 143 17.55 34.40 6.15
C ASP A 143 17.74 35.37 7.31
N LYS A 144 16.93 36.45 7.31
CA LYS A 144 16.97 37.50 8.34
C LYS A 144 16.59 36.89 9.69
N SER A 145 17.25 37.35 10.77
CA SER A 145 16.87 37.01 12.14
C SER A 145 15.41 37.41 12.37
N GLY A 146 14.54 36.44 12.66
CA GLY A 146 13.11 36.64 12.89
C GLY A 146 12.76 37.04 14.32
N GLY A 147 13.78 37.27 15.16
CA GLY A 147 13.63 37.58 16.57
C GLY A 147 13.95 36.39 17.48
N PHE A 148 13.35 36.38 18.67
CA PHE A 148 13.54 35.34 19.67
C PHE A 148 12.27 34.50 19.82
N CYS A 149 12.44 33.19 20.02
CA CYS A 149 11.33 32.30 20.31
C CYS A 149 10.65 32.71 21.63
N PRO A 150 9.33 32.94 21.66
CA PRO A 150 8.61 33.42 22.85
C PRO A 150 8.62 32.42 24.01
N ARG A 151 8.94 31.15 23.76
CA ARG A 151 8.89 30.09 24.78
C ARG A 151 10.24 29.69 25.37
N CYS A 152 11.33 29.80 24.61
CA CYS A 152 12.67 29.45 25.11
C CYS A 152 13.67 30.61 25.08
N GLY A 153 13.29 31.76 24.54
CA GLY A 153 14.11 32.97 24.48
C GLY A 153 15.33 32.86 23.56
N LYS A 154 15.48 31.78 22.77
CA LYS A 154 16.59 31.59 21.84
C LYS A 154 16.29 32.19 20.47
N PRO A 155 17.31 32.65 19.72
CA PRO A 155 17.10 33.29 18.42
C PRO A 155 16.49 32.30 17.43
N ALA A 156 15.55 32.79 16.63
CA ALA A 156 14.90 32.05 15.55
C ALA A 156 14.97 32.83 14.25
N LEU A 157 15.00 32.13 13.12
CA LEU A 157 15.01 32.77 11.81
C LEU A 157 13.57 33.12 11.41
N ALA A 158 13.40 34.16 10.58
CA ALA A 158 12.08 34.55 10.08
C ALA A 158 11.40 33.44 9.24
N SER A 159 12.19 32.53 8.69
CA SER A 159 11.73 31.37 7.92
C SER A 159 11.33 30.17 8.78
N ASP A 160 11.59 30.19 10.09
CA ASP A 160 11.41 29.01 10.95
C ASP A 160 9.94 28.88 11.40
N ARG A 161 9.26 27.82 10.95
CA ARG A 161 7.92 27.46 11.48
C ARG A 161 8.00 26.88 12.89
N PHE A 162 9.13 26.28 13.25
CA PHE A 162 9.41 25.64 14.54
C PHE A 162 10.77 26.05 15.07
N CYS A 163 10.89 26.18 16.39
CA CYS A 163 12.13 26.55 17.05
C CYS A 163 13.17 25.43 16.92
N PRO A 164 14.37 25.71 16.38
CA PRO A 164 15.43 24.71 16.25
C PRO A 164 15.99 24.24 17.61
N HIS A 165 15.69 24.96 18.71
CA HIS A 165 16.15 24.59 20.05
C HIS A 165 15.10 23.91 20.94
N CYS A 166 13.83 24.26 20.83
CA CYS A 166 12.78 23.72 21.72
C CYS A 166 11.66 22.97 20.97
N GLY A 167 11.76 22.88 19.64
CA GLY A 167 10.88 22.11 18.76
C GLY A 167 9.46 22.65 18.62
N LYS A 168 9.12 23.77 19.26
CA LYS A 168 7.77 24.33 19.23
C LYS A 168 7.57 25.36 18.14
N SER A 169 6.33 25.46 17.67
CA SER A 169 5.96 26.41 16.64
C SER A 169 6.27 27.85 17.05
N ILE A 170 6.78 28.64 16.11
CA ILE A 170 7.04 30.08 16.27
C ILE A 170 6.02 30.90 15.46
N ALA A 171 5.02 30.23 14.86
CA ALA A 171 3.83 30.87 14.33
C ALA A 171 2.88 31.31 15.45
#